data_AF-A0A2D4FRZ9-F1
#
_entry.id   AF-A0A2D4FRZ9-F1
#
_cell.length_a   1.000
_cell.length_b   1.000
_cell.length_c   1.000
_cell.angle_alpha   90.00
_cell.angle_beta   90.00
_cell.angle_gamma   90.00
#
_symmetry.space_group_name_H-M   'P 1'
#
loop_
_entity.id
_entity.type
_entity.pdbx_description
1 polymer ?
#
loop_
_entity_poly.entity_id
_entity_poly.type
_entity_poly.pdbx_seq_one_letter_code
_entity_poly.pdbx_strand_id
1 'polypeptide(L)'
;VKALLDDILEKLTDEFNIPELMAKVEERTPYIVVAFQECERMNFLTSEIKRSLRELDLGLKGELTMTNDMETLQNAIFLDMVPESWTRRAYPSMSGLGSWFTDLLNRIRELETWTGDFVLPSVVWLAGFFNPQSFLTAIMQSMARKNEWPLDKMTLQCDVTKRNREEFTSPPREGA
;
A
#
# COMPACT_ATOMS: atom_id res chain seq x y z
N VAL A 1 9.98 0.68 -23.52
CA VAL A 1 9.29 1.72 -22.73
C VAL A 1 7.79 1.72 -22.99
N LYS A 2 7.30 2.07 -24.19
CA LYS A 2 5.85 2.15 -24.49
C LYS A 2 5.03 0.92 -24.06
N ALA A 3 5.46 -0.28 -24.46
CA ALA A 3 4.75 -1.51 -24.09
C ALA A 3 4.66 -1.75 -22.56
N LEU A 4 5.72 -1.42 -21.83
CA LEU A 4 5.74 -1.57 -20.36
C LEU A 4 4.88 -0.49 -19.68
N LEU A 5 4.89 0.73 -20.21
CA LEU A 5 4.01 1.80 -19.76
C LEU A 5 2.54 1.39 -19.92
N ASP A 6 2.18 0.82 -21.06
CA ASP A 6 0.81 0.36 -21.34
C ASP A 6 0.42 -0.78 -20.38
N ASP A 7 1.30 -1.75 -20.18
CA ASP A 7 1.09 -2.86 -19.24
C ASP A 7 0.87 -2.37 -17.80
N ILE A 8 1.65 -1.37 -17.35
CA ILE A 8 1.49 -0.77 -16.02
C ILE A 8 0.13 -0.05 -15.92
N LEU A 9 -0.23 0.77 -16.91
CA LEU A 9 -1.48 1.51 -16.92
C LEU A 9 -2.71 0.60 -16.98
N GLU A 10 -2.62 -0.52 -17.69
CA GLU A 10 -3.69 -1.52 -17.79
C GLU A 10 -3.90 -2.29 -16.48
N LYS A 11 -2.79 -2.69 -15.83
CA LYS A 11 -2.85 -3.51 -14.60
C LYS A 11 -3.15 -2.73 -13.33
N LEU A 12 -2.89 -1.42 -13.32
CA LEU A 12 -3.06 -0.61 -12.12
C LEU A 12 -4.56 -0.36 -11.84
N THR A 13 -5.04 -0.87 -10.70
CA THR A 13 -6.44 -0.74 -10.29
C THR A 13 -6.84 0.71 -9.99
N ASP A 14 -8.14 0.95 -9.88
CA ASP A 14 -8.67 2.26 -9.55
C ASP A 14 -8.31 2.69 -8.12
N GLU A 15 -8.35 4.00 -7.89
CA GLU A 15 -8.07 4.58 -6.58
C GLU A 15 -9.12 4.12 -5.56
N PHE A 16 -8.69 3.90 -4.32
CA PHE A 16 -9.59 3.61 -3.21
C PHE A 16 -10.54 4.80 -2.99
N ASN A 17 -11.84 4.58 -3.11
CA ASN A 17 -12.85 5.61 -2.86
C ASN A 17 -13.03 5.82 -1.35
N ILE A 18 -12.16 6.64 -0.75
CA ILE A 18 -12.14 6.87 0.70
C ILE A 18 -13.51 7.31 1.25
N PRO A 19 -14.26 8.27 0.63
CA PRO A 19 -15.60 8.62 1.09
C PRO A 19 -16.58 7.43 1.13
N GLU A 20 -16.58 6.59 0.11
CA GLU A 20 -17.44 5.39 0.06
C GLU A 20 -17.03 4.36 1.11
N LEU A 21 -15.73 4.12 1.26
CA LEU A 21 -15.20 3.23 2.27
C LEU A 21 -15.52 3.71 3.69
N MET A 22 -15.42 5.02 3.95
CA MET A 22 -15.81 5.64 5.22
C MET A 22 -17.31 5.48 5.51
N ALA A 23 -18.16 5.50 4.48
CA ALA A 23 -19.61 5.31 4.64
C ALA A 23 -19.99 3.85 4.99
N LYS A 24 -19.13 2.87 4.69
CA LYS A 24 -19.33 1.45 5.02
C LYS A 24 -19.00 1.10 6.48
N VAL A 25 -18.31 2.00 7.20
CA VAL A 25 -17.83 1.76 8.56
C VAL A 25 -18.77 2.39 9.59
N GLU A 26 -19.34 1.56 10.47
CA GLU A 26 -20.15 2.04 11.60
C GLU A 26 -19.29 2.55 12.77
N GLU A 27 -18.25 1.80 13.15
CA GLU A 27 -17.34 2.13 14.26
C GLU A 27 -15.90 2.33 13.76
N ARG A 28 -15.29 3.47 14.09
CA ARG A 28 -13.88 3.74 13.75
C ARG A 28 -12.93 3.16 14.80
N THR A 29 -12.53 1.91 14.58
CA THR A 29 -11.48 1.26 15.36
C THR A 29 -10.09 1.77 14.96
N PRO A 30 -9.05 1.63 15.83
CA PRO A 30 -7.67 1.95 15.47
C PRO A 30 -7.20 1.27 14.18
N TYR A 31 -7.60 0.02 13.96
CA TYR A 31 -7.27 -0.75 12.75
C TYR A 31 -7.85 -0.12 11.48
N ILE A 32 -9.10 0.35 11.53
CA ILE A 32 -9.74 0.99 10.39
C ILE A 32 -9.08 2.33 10.05
N VAL A 33 -8.63 3.08 11.06
CA VAL A 33 -7.86 4.31 10.83
C VAL A 33 -6.56 4.01 10.08
N VAL A 34 -5.85 2.92 10.42
CA VAL A 34 -4.67 2.46 9.69
C VAL A 34 -5.03 2.12 8.24
N ALA A 35 -6.11 1.35 8.02
CA ALA A 35 -6.55 0.99 6.67
C ALA A 35 -6.81 2.23 5.79
N PHE A 36 -7.49 3.26 6.31
CA PHE A 36 -7.70 4.50 5.57
C PHE A 36 -6.40 5.24 5.26
N GLN A 37 -5.50 5.39 6.23
CA GLN A 37 -4.21 6.05 6.01
C GLN A 37 -3.36 5.34 4.94
N GLU A 38 -3.41 4.00 4.93
CA GLU A 38 -2.69 3.19 3.95
C GLU A 38 -3.32 3.32 2.56
N CYS A 39 -4.66 3.35 2.47
CA CYS A 39 -5.36 3.60 1.20
C CYS A 39 -5.09 5.00 0.65
N GLU A 40 -5.06 6.04 1.49
CA GLU A 40 -4.70 7.39 1.08
C GLU A 40 -3.27 7.45 0.53
N ARG A 41 -2.31 6.82 1.22
CA ARG A 41 -0.91 6.72 0.74
C ARG A 41 -0.81 5.95 -0.57
N MET A 42 -1.55 4.85 -0.70
CA MET A 42 -1.61 4.09 -1.93
C MET A 42 -2.15 4.95 -3.08
N ASN A 43 -3.24 5.68 -2.87
CA ASN A 43 -3.78 6.61 -3.87
C ASN A 43 -2.76 7.69 -4.27
N PHE A 44 -2.04 8.29 -3.33
CA PHE A 44 -1.00 9.27 -3.68
C PHE A 44 0.08 8.69 -4.61
N LEU A 45 0.49 7.44 -4.36
CA LEU A 45 1.46 6.76 -5.21
C LEU A 45 0.87 6.39 -6.57
N THR A 46 -0.29 5.72 -6.61
CA THR A 46 -0.88 5.23 -7.85
C THR A 46 -1.36 6.36 -8.76
N SER A 47 -1.85 7.46 -8.18
CA SER A 47 -2.23 8.66 -8.92
C SER A 47 -1.02 9.33 -9.58
N GLU A 48 0.12 9.40 -8.89
CA GLU A 48 1.38 9.89 -9.47
C GLU A 48 1.85 9.01 -10.65
N ILE A 49 1.80 7.68 -10.47
CA ILE A 49 2.14 6.71 -11.53
C ILE A 49 1.24 6.94 -12.75
N LYS A 50 -0.08 6.95 -12.56
CA LYS A 50 -1.05 7.16 -13.66
C LYS A 50 -0.83 8.50 -14.36
N ARG A 51 -0.69 9.59 -13.61
CA ARG A 51 -0.48 10.93 -14.18
C ARG A 51 0.78 10.97 -15.02
N SER A 52 1.92 10.60 -14.42
CA SER A 52 3.22 10.70 -15.07
C SER A 52 3.36 9.79 -16.28
N LEU A 53 2.78 8.58 -16.26
CA LEU A 53 2.75 7.69 -17.43
C LEU A 53 1.81 8.19 -18.54
N ARG A 54 0.66 8.77 -18.21
CA ARG A 54 -0.24 9.37 -19.22
C ARG A 54 0.42 10.56 -19.92
N GLU A 55 1.09 11.42 -19.15
CA GLU A 55 1.86 12.54 -19.69
C GLU A 55 2.97 12.04 -20.62
N LEU A 56 3.75 11.03 -20.20
CA LEU A 56 4.78 10.42 -21.04
C LEU A 56 4.18 9.81 -22.32
N ASP A 57 3.03 9.12 -22.24
CA ASP A 57 2.37 8.55 -23.41
C ASP A 57 1.98 9.61 -24.46
N LEU A 58 1.43 10.74 -24.01
CA LEU A 58 1.10 11.88 -24.88
C LEU A 58 2.37 12.53 -25.46
N GLY A 59 3.45 12.63 -24.67
CA GLY A 59 4.75 13.08 -25.15
C GLY A 59 5.32 12.18 -26.25
N LEU A 60 5.19 10.86 -26.11
CA LEU A 60 5.65 9.89 -27.12
C LEU A 60 4.82 9.92 -28.40
N LYS A 61 3.55 10.34 -28.33
CA LYS A 61 2.67 10.56 -29.49
C LYS A 61 2.91 11.90 -30.17
N GLY A 62 3.68 12.79 -29.57
CA GLY A 62 3.89 14.17 -30.05
C GLY A 62 2.73 15.11 -29.76
N GLU A 63 1.80 14.70 -28.89
CA GLU A 63 0.65 15.53 -28.46
C GLU A 63 1.04 16.50 -27.34
N LEU A 64 2.08 16.17 -26.56
CA LEU A 64 2.73 17.07 -25.61
C LEU A 64 4.21 17.25 -25.97
N THR A 65 4.74 18.43 -25.67
CA THR A 65 6.18 18.66 -25.74
C THR A 65 6.88 17.83 -24.67
N MET A 66 7.88 17.04 -25.07
CA MET A 66 8.68 16.23 -24.15
C MET A 66 9.39 17.13 -23.12
N THR A 67 9.23 16.80 -21.85
CA THR A 67 9.87 17.52 -20.74
C THR A 67 11.02 16.70 -20.15
N ASN A 68 11.92 17.35 -19.40
CA ASN A 68 13.00 16.66 -18.70
C ASN A 68 12.49 15.60 -17.71
N ASP A 69 11.35 15.86 -17.06
CA ASP A 69 10.73 14.89 -16.15
C ASP A 69 10.25 13.64 -16.90
N MET A 70 9.68 13.80 -18.09
CA MET A 70 9.27 12.69 -18.96
C MET A 70 10.47 11.90 -19.46
N GLU A 71 11.56 12.57 -19.86
CA GLU A 71 12.82 11.92 -20.27
C GLU A 71 13.45 11.13 -19.12
N THR A 72 13.47 11.71 -17.92
CA THR A 72 13.96 11.06 -16.71
C THR A 72 13.14 9.82 -16.37
N LEU A 73 11.81 9.93 -16.43
CA LEU A 73 10.88 8.82 -16.26
C LEU A 73 11.10 7.72 -17.31
N GLN A 74 11.19 8.09 -18.57
CA GLN A 74 11.45 7.17 -19.68
C GLN A 74 12.77 6.41 -19.48
N ASN A 75 13.84 7.11 -19.09
CA ASN A 75 15.15 6.52 -18.85
C ASN A 75 15.12 5.55 -17.66
N ALA A 76 14.46 5.90 -16.55
CA ALA A 76 14.29 5.00 -15.42
C ALA A 76 13.54 3.72 -15.81
N ILE A 77 12.43 3.84 -16.55
CA ILE A 77 11.67 2.69 -17.06
C ILE A 77 12.52 1.83 -18.00
N PHE A 78 13.32 2.45 -18.87
CA PHE A 78 14.21 1.75 -19.79
C PHE A 78 15.30 0.95 -19.06
N LEU A 79 15.80 1.47 -17.93
CA LEU A 79 16.85 0.87 -17.12
C LEU A 79 16.33 -0.10 -16.03
N ASP A 80 15.05 -0.47 -16.06
CA ASP A 80 14.40 -1.28 -15.01
C ASP A 80 14.53 -0.69 -13.60
N MET A 81 14.53 0.64 -13.51
CA MET A 81 14.60 1.38 -12.25
C MET A 81 13.25 1.99 -11.89
N VAL A 82 12.91 1.96 -10.61
CA VAL A 82 11.75 2.70 -10.10
C VAL A 82 12.07 4.20 -10.17
N PRO A 83 11.27 5.01 -10.89
CA PRO A 83 11.45 6.46 -10.99
C PRO A 83 11.47 7.14 -9.61
N GLU A 84 12.34 8.13 -9.42
CA GLU A 84 12.49 8.84 -8.14
C GLU A 84 11.19 9.53 -7.69
N SER A 85 10.39 10.03 -8.64
CA SER A 85 9.05 10.59 -8.36
C SER A 85 8.14 9.58 -7.68
N TRP A 86 8.22 8.30 -8.05
CA TRP A 86 7.44 7.23 -7.44
C TRP A 86 8.05 6.81 -6.10
N THR A 87 9.37 6.62 -6.06
CA THR A 87 10.11 6.22 -4.84
C THR A 87 9.87 7.17 -3.66
N ARG A 88 9.79 8.48 -3.91
CA ARG A 88 9.49 9.48 -2.86
C ARG A 88 8.10 9.34 -2.21
N ARG A 89 7.18 8.66 -2.89
CA ARG A 89 5.81 8.38 -2.41
C ARG A 89 5.63 6.93 -1.98
N ALA A 90 6.58 6.08 -2.34
CA ALA A 90 6.53 4.64 -2.12
C ALA A 90 7.11 4.23 -0.77
N TYR A 91 6.97 2.94 -0.49
CA TYR A 91 7.72 2.24 0.55
C TYR A 91 9.18 1.98 0.08
N PRO A 92 10.14 1.86 1.02
CA PRO A 92 11.54 1.56 0.68
C PRO A 92 11.68 0.23 -0.05
N SER A 93 12.43 0.21 -1.15
CA SER A 93 12.75 -1.01 -1.90
C SER A 93 14.04 -0.85 -2.68
N MET A 94 14.72 -1.98 -2.91
CA MET A 94 15.90 -2.09 -3.79
C MET A 94 15.59 -2.92 -5.05
N SER A 95 14.31 -3.23 -5.30
CA SER A 95 13.88 -4.04 -6.44
C SER A 95 13.92 -3.24 -7.74
N GLY A 96 14.21 -3.93 -8.85
CA GLY A 96 13.96 -3.40 -10.20
C GLY A 96 12.47 -3.17 -10.45
N LEU A 97 12.15 -2.34 -11.45
CA LEU A 97 10.79 -1.85 -11.72
C LEU A 97 9.78 -2.99 -11.90
N GLY A 98 10.12 -4.05 -12.64
CA GLY A 98 9.19 -5.16 -12.86
C GLY A 98 8.80 -5.91 -11.57
N SER A 99 9.79 -6.22 -10.73
CA SER A 99 9.57 -6.86 -9.43
C SER A 99 8.84 -5.92 -8.46
N TRP A 100 9.25 -4.65 -8.44
CA TRP A 100 8.63 -3.63 -7.59
C TRP A 100 7.16 -3.41 -7.95
N PHE A 101 6.81 -3.40 -9.23
CA PHE A 101 5.42 -3.24 -9.68
C PHE A 101 4.56 -4.45 -9.31
N THR A 102 5.12 -5.66 -9.42
CA THR A 102 4.43 -6.88 -8.96
C THR A 102 4.16 -6.83 -7.44
N ASP A 103 5.14 -6.37 -6.66
CA ASP A 103 5.01 -6.14 -5.22
C ASP A 103 3.92 -5.09 -4.90
N LEU A 104 3.88 -3.99 -5.67
CA LEU A 104 2.85 -2.95 -5.54
C LEU A 104 1.44 -3.51 -5.75
N LEU A 105 1.23 -4.30 -6.80
CA LEU A 105 -0.07 -4.93 -7.08
C LEU A 105 -0.49 -5.90 -5.96
N ASN A 106 0.45 -6.61 -5.35
CA ASN A 106 0.16 -7.46 -4.20
C ASN A 106 -0.25 -6.65 -2.97
N ARG A 107 0.40 -5.51 -2.70
CA ARG A 107 0.02 -4.60 -1.60
C ARG A 107 -1.36 -4.01 -1.80
N ILE A 108 -1.68 -3.59 -3.03
CA ILE A 108 -3.02 -3.13 -3.40
C ILE A 108 -4.04 -4.22 -3.08
N ARG A 109 -3.79 -5.47 -3.49
CA ARG A 109 -4.70 -6.59 -3.23
C ARG A 109 -4.92 -6.87 -1.74
N GLU A 110 -3.87 -6.79 -0.92
CA GLU A 110 -3.99 -6.95 0.55
C GLU A 110 -4.87 -5.83 1.15
N LEU A 111 -4.72 -4.59 0.69
CA LEU A 111 -5.58 -3.47 1.12
C LEU A 111 -7.02 -3.61 0.61
N GLU A 112 -7.23 -4.00 -0.66
CA GLU A 112 -8.56 -4.28 -1.21
C GLU A 112 -9.27 -5.38 -0.41
N THR A 113 -8.55 -6.45 -0.08
CA THR A 113 -9.08 -7.54 0.76
C THR A 113 -9.51 -7.02 2.12
N TRP A 114 -8.66 -6.24 2.79
CA TRP A 114 -8.96 -5.72 4.14
C TRP A 114 -10.10 -4.69 4.13
N THR A 115 -10.14 -3.81 3.13
CA THR A 115 -11.19 -2.76 3.02
C THR A 115 -12.51 -3.27 2.46
N GLY A 116 -12.58 -4.50 1.97
CA GLY A 116 -13.80 -5.11 1.45
C GLY A 116 -14.91 -5.23 2.51
N ASP A 117 -14.54 -5.66 3.71
CA ASP A 117 -15.45 -5.82 4.85
C ASP A 117 -14.93 -5.17 6.16
N PHE A 118 -13.73 -4.58 6.13
CA PHE A 118 -13.04 -4.02 7.30
C PHE A 118 -12.82 -5.01 8.44
N VAL A 119 -12.89 -6.31 8.16
CA VAL A 119 -12.54 -7.37 9.12
C VAL A 119 -11.03 -7.56 9.07
N LEU A 120 -10.37 -7.45 10.23
CA LEU A 120 -8.94 -7.66 10.31
C LEU A 120 -8.59 -9.11 9.93
N PRO A 121 -7.74 -9.33 8.90
CA PRO A 121 -7.33 -10.68 8.52
C PRO A 121 -6.60 -11.41 9.65
N SER A 122 -6.69 -12.75 9.67
CA SER A 122 -5.96 -13.57 10.66
C SER A 122 -4.44 -13.52 10.48
N VAL A 123 -3.97 -13.11 9.30
CA VAL A 123 -2.56 -12.85 9.01
C VAL A 123 -2.48 -11.58 8.19
N VAL A 124 -1.66 -10.65 8.66
CA VAL A 124 -1.38 -9.39 7.96
C VAL A 124 0.08 -9.38 7.51
N TRP A 125 0.30 -9.00 6.25
CA TRP A 125 1.65 -8.81 5.72
C TRP A 125 2.22 -7.47 6.20
N LEU A 126 2.87 -7.46 7.36
CA LEU A 126 3.36 -6.24 8.01
C LEU A 126 4.29 -5.40 7.10
N ALA A 127 5.17 -6.04 6.34
CA ALA A 127 6.07 -5.36 5.41
C ALA A 127 5.35 -4.80 4.17
N GLY A 128 4.07 -5.15 3.97
CA GLY A 128 3.17 -4.65 2.95
C GLY A 128 2.69 -3.21 3.19
N PHE A 129 2.75 -2.72 4.42
CA PHE A 129 2.36 -1.35 4.77
C PHE A 129 3.40 -0.31 4.38
N PHE A 130 2.93 0.90 4.09
CA PHE A 130 3.74 2.11 4.06
C PHE A 130 4.21 2.50 5.46
N ASN A 131 3.34 2.35 6.47
CA ASN A 131 3.67 2.64 7.87
C ASN A 131 3.31 1.48 8.83
N PRO A 132 4.15 0.42 8.91
CA PRO A 132 3.90 -0.72 9.79
C PRO A 132 3.81 -0.33 11.28
N GLN A 133 4.46 0.76 11.69
CA GLN A 133 4.40 1.23 13.08
C GLN A 133 3.00 1.71 13.48
N SER A 134 2.23 2.27 12.53
CA SER A 134 0.84 2.66 12.77
C SER A 134 -0.01 1.44 13.13
N PHE A 135 0.19 0.33 12.42
CA PHE A 135 -0.48 -0.93 12.69
C PHE A 135 -0.11 -1.50 14.07
N LEU A 136 1.20 -1.55 14.39
CA LEU A 136 1.67 -1.99 15.71
C LEU A 136 1.08 -1.13 16.86
N THR A 137 0.96 0.18 16.63
CA THR A 137 0.31 1.09 17.59
C THR A 137 -1.19 0.82 17.70
N ALA A 138 -1.87 0.52 16.58
CA ALA A 138 -3.28 0.17 16.57
C ALA A 138 -3.56 -1.12 17.37
N ILE A 139 -2.66 -2.11 17.32
CA ILE A 139 -2.72 -3.31 18.17
C ILE A 139 -2.72 -2.92 19.65
N MET A 140 -1.75 -2.09 20.06
CA MET A 140 -1.65 -1.62 21.45
C MET A 140 -2.90 -0.84 21.86
N GLN A 141 -3.40 0.06 21.01
CA GLN A 141 -4.58 0.87 21.29
C GLN A 141 -5.86 0.01 21.42
N SER A 142 -6.04 -0.96 20.52
CA SER A 142 -7.19 -1.87 20.57
C SER A 142 -7.18 -2.70 21.86
N MET A 143 -6.01 -3.24 22.22
CA MET A 143 -5.82 -4.03 23.42
C MET A 143 -5.96 -3.21 24.71
N ALA A 144 -5.43 -1.98 24.72
CA ALA A 144 -5.58 -1.03 25.83
C ALA A 144 -7.05 -0.74 26.11
N ARG A 145 -7.82 -0.41 25.07
CA ARG A 145 -9.25 -0.08 25.19
C ARG A 145 -10.07 -1.29 25.66
N LYS A 146 -9.80 -2.48 25.10
CA LYS A 146 -10.51 -3.71 25.45
C LYS A 146 -10.34 -4.10 26.91
N ASN A 147 -9.16 -3.85 27.50
CA ASN A 147 -8.84 -4.24 28.87
C ASN A 147 -8.79 -3.07 29.86
N GLU A 148 -9.16 -1.87 29.43
CA GLU A 148 -9.07 -0.63 30.23
C GLU A 148 -7.66 -0.37 30.78
N TRP A 149 -6.63 -0.70 29.99
CA TRP A 149 -5.24 -0.53 30.38
C TRP A 149 -4.66 0.82 29.94
N PRO A 150 -3.71 1.37 30.72
CA PRO A 150 -2.97 2.57 30.34
C PRO A 150 -2.00 2.26 29.17
N LEU A 151 -2.23 2.91 28.02
CA LEU A 151 -1.47 2.70 26.79
C LEU A 151 0.04 2.95 26.96
N ASP A 152 0.41 3.94 27.78
CA ASP A 152 1.80 4.33 28.07
C ASP A 152 2.60 3.26 28.82
N LYS A 153 1.92 2.26 29.39
CA LYS A 153 2.55 1.12 30.08
C LYS A 153 2.53 -0.17 29.26
N MET A 154 2.06 -0.11 28.03
CA MET A 154 1.99 -1.28 27.16
C MET A 154 3.31 -1.48 26.41
N THR A 155 3.61 -2.74 26.08
CA THR A 155 4.73 -3.11 25.23
C THR A 155 4.29 -4.27 24.36
N LEU A 156 4.74 -4.28 23.11
CA LEU A 156 4.49 -5.38 22.18
C LEU A 156 5.46 -6.53 22.44
N GLN A 157 4.91 -7.74 22.46
CA GLN A 157 5.69 -8.97 22.45
C GLN A 157 5.40 -9.71 21.15
N CYS A 158 6.43 -10.31 20.56
CA CYS A 158 6.34 -11.09 19.33
C CYS A 158 7.05 -12.42 19.53
N ASP A 159 6.40 -13.50 19.09
CA ASP A 159 6.98 -14.83 19.09
C ASP A 159 7.34 -15.24 17.66
N VAL A 160 8.56 -15.75 17.47
CA VAL A 160 9.00 -16.30 16.18
C VAL A 160 8.51 -17.74 16.07
N THR A 161 7.70 -18.02 15.05
CA THR A 161 7.12 -19.35 14.83
C THR A 161 7.68 -20.01 13.56
N LYS A 162 7.48 -21.33 13.44
CA LYS A 162 7.79 -22.09 12.21
C LYS A 162 6.57 -22.22 11.28
N ARG A 163 5.43 -21.63 11.64
CA ARG A 163 4.17 -21.77 10.92
C ARG A 163 4.14 -20.83 9.73
N ASN A 164 3.61 -21.29 8.61
CA ASN A 164 3.35 -20.47 7.44
C ASN A 164 1.98 -19.79 7.52
N ARG A 165 1.72 -18.83 6.61
CA ARG A 165 0.48 -18.03 6.55
C ARG A 165 -0.77 -18.91 6.56
N GLU A 166 -0.75 -20.01 5.81
CA GLU A 166 -1.91 -20.89 5.59
C GLU A 166 -2.30 -21.66 6.85
N GLU A 167 -1.39 -21.78 7.82
CA GLU A 167 -1.64 -22.49 9.07
C GLU A 167 -2.45 -21.64 10.07
N PHE A 168 -2.57 -20.33 9.86
CA PHE A 168 -3.30 -19.40 10.73
C PHE A 168 -4.74 -19.22 10.25
N THR A 169 -5.62 -20.12 10.67
CA THR A 169 -7.04 -20.15 10.24
C THR A 169 -7.96 -19.26 11.09
N SER A 170 -7.46 -18.69 12.19
CA SER A 170 -8.24 -17.85 13.09
C SER A 170 -7.37 -16.71 13.65
N PRO A 171 -7.97 -15.55 13.97
CA PRO A 171 -7.26 -14.47 14.65
C PRO A 171 -6.66 -14.92 15.99
N PRO A 172 -5.58 -14.29 16.46
CA PRO A 172 -5.05 -14.58 17.79
C PRO A 172 -6.05 -14.15 18.88
N ARG A 173 -5.91 -14.76 20.07
CA ARG A 173 -6.73 -14.40 21.24
C ARG A 173 -6.48 -12.96 21.69
N GLU A 174 -5.24 -12.51 21.56
CA GLU A 174 -4.75 -11.19 21.95
C GLU A 174 -3.80 -10.67 20.87
N GLY A 175 -3.92 -9.40 20.51
CA GLY A 175 -3.10 -8.79 19.47
C GLY A 175 -3.67 -8.96 18.06
N ALA A 176 -2.77 -9.12 17.08
CA ALA A 176 -3.05 -9.36 15.67
C ALA A 176 -2.05 -10.36 15.10
#